data_AF-A0A1I3CP53-F1
#
_entry.id   AF-A0A1I3CP53-F1
#
_cell.length_a   1.000
_cell.length_b   1.000
_cell.length_c   1.000
_cell.angle_alpha   90.00
_cell.angle_beta   90.00
_cell.angle_gamma   90.00
#
_symmetry.space_group_name_H-M   'P 1'
#
loop_
_entity.id
_entity.type
_entity.pdbx_description
1 polymer ?
#
loop_
_entity_poly.entity_id
_entity_poly.type
_entity_poly.pdbx_seq_one_letter_code
_entity_poly.pdbx_strand_id
1 'polypeptide(L)'
;MEVSESQSIVRTAYEKMLSSKKIRYDVEVESDIRNLKGILGKYKKRMVQLTGVPSKQVPKEKLHKAKQNYINYYIISKRNPEIISESIKLIMENLLRTICLIEEDLLENYIKSNTSIERTEIYDALEKAENYGRIEFMTCEAIIRYYLRNRDNESLIGDTTILSVFIDETLKVDEIGSTKAICNFSYIIAEGNLKKSAQLKKTKIVECGVAQSSTVNNMELITLEGIAYVLNKLAFKYNYYNQVKIIIDNDQALKKWNKIKGEYKLVDSFGKVDVISVNRKYNAAADLLCRKNIVISLNRKEYEHLKSLRESINDMNNRPILMSLKRQPLRHSLSKLDSLGI
;
A
#
# COMPACT_ATOMS: atom_id res chain seq x y z
N MET A 1 -30.48 31.65 -7.56
CA MET A 1 -30.29 30.18 -7.58
C MET A 1 -30.10 29.75 -6.14
N GLU A 2 -31.03 28.95 -5.62
CA GLU A 2 -30.81 28.30 -4.32
C GLU A 2 -29.59 27.38 -4.45
N VAL A 3 -28.63 27.55 -3.53
CA VAL A 3 -27.49 26.66 -3.38
C VAL A 3 -28.05 25.34 -2.84
N SER A 4 -27.78 24.23 -3.52
CA SER A 4 -28.25 22.93 -3.02
C SER A 4 -27.63 22.66 -1.64
N GLU A 5 -28.35 21.95 -0.78
CA GLU A 5 -27.82 21.63 0.55
C GLU A 5 -26.54 20.78 0.47
N SER A 6 -26.48 19.84 -0.49
CA SER A 6 -25.29 19.05 -0.81
C SER A 6 -24.10 19.92 -1.22
N GLN A 7 -24.35 20.98 -2.00
CA GLN A 7 -23.34 21.96 -2.39
C GLN A 7 -22.77 22.69 -1.17
N SER A 8 -23.63 23.07 -0.22
CA SER A 8 -23.22 23.70 1.05
C SER A 8 -22.35 22.75 1.86
N ILE A 9 -22.77 21.49 2.02
CA ILE A 9 -22.02 20.46 2.76
C ILE A 9 -20.61 20.29 2.21
N VAL A 10 -20.49 20.05 0.90
CA VAL A 10 -19.19 19.85 0.25
C VAL A 10 -18.32 21.09 0.40
N ARG A 11 -18.89 22.28 0.19
CA ARG A 11 -18.14 23.54 0.31
C ARG A 11 -17.61 23.75 1.74
N THR A 12 -18.45 23.56 2.75
CA THR A 12 -18.04 23.66 4.15
C THR A 12 -16.94 22.65 4.50
N ALA A 13 -17.03 21.42 3.99
CA ALA A 13 -15.99 20.41 4.19
C ALA A 13 -14.64 20.84 3.59
N TYR A 14 -14.64 21.45 2.40
CA TYR A 14 -13.44 22.01 1.79
C TYR A 14 -12.89 23.21 2.54
N GLU A 15 -13.74 24.14 2.99
CA GLU A 15 -13.32 25.30 3.79
C GLU A 15 -12.64 24.85 5.10
N LYS A 16 -13.24 23.87 5.79
CA LYS A 16 -12.66 23.24 6.99
C LYS A 16 -11.32 22.56 6.67
N MET A 17 -11.25 21.75 5.61
CA MET A 17 -9.99 21.15 5.16
C MET A 17 -8.90 22.20 4.91
N LEU A 18 -9.20 23.27 4.17
CA LEU A 18 -8.22 24.32 3.85
C LEU A 18 -7.76 25.06 5.10
N SER A 19 -8.69 25.39 6.01
CA SER A 19 -8.37 26.06 7.27
C SER A 19 -7.47 25.22 8.19
N SER A 20 -7.52 23.89 8.07
CA SER A 20 -6.67 22.98 8.83
C SER A 20 -5.23 22.88 8.31
N LYS A 21 -4.93 23.46 7.15
CA LYS A 21 -3.59 23.38 6.54
C LYS A 21 -2.58 24.24 7.30
N LYS A 22 -1.48 23.60 7.72
CA LYS A 22 -0.33 24.30 8.28
C LYS A 22 0.41 25.07 7.20
N ILE A 23 0.47 26.38 7.33
CA ILE A 23 1.22 27.27 6.44
C ILE A 23 2.62 27.46 7.01
N ARG A 24 3.62 27.02 6.25
CA ARG A 24 5.04 27.31 6.50
C ARG A 24 5.40 28.63 5.85
N TYR A 25 6.00 29.58 6.56
CA TYR A 25 6.32 30.92 6.04
C TYR A 25 7.79 31.10 5.64
N ASP A 26 8.62 30.08 5.82
CA ASP A 26 10.04 30.03 5.50
C ASP A 26 10.35 29.72 4.02
N VAL A 27 9.34 29.71 3.15
CA VAL A 27 9.50 29.38 1.73
C VAL A 27 9.75 30.66 0.91
N GLU A 28 10.81 30.64 0.11
CA GLU A 28 11.18 31.74 -0.80
C GLU A 28 10.06 32.07 -1.80
N VAL A 29 9.83 33.37 -2.04
CA VAL A 29 8.79 33.88 -2.94
C VAL A 29 9.00 33.36 -4.37
N GLU A 30 10.24 33.23 -4.84
CA GLU A 30 10.58 32.69 -6.16
C GLU A 30 10.17 31.22 -6.34
N SER A 31 10.22 30.45 -5.25
CA SER A 31 9.73 29.07 -5.23
C SER A 31 8.21 29.04 -5.43
N ASP A 32 7.48 29.90 -4.72
CA ASP A 32 6.04 30.02 -4.84
C ASP A 32 5.60 30.56 -6.20
N ILE A 33 6.33 31.51 -6.80
CA ILE A 33 6.09 31.98 -8.18
C ILE A 33 6.24 30.82 -9.18
N ARG A 34 7.29 29.99 -9.06
CA ARG A 34 7.48 28.81 -9.92
C ARG A 34 6.35 27.80 -9.75
N ASN A 35 5.97 27.52 -8.50
CA ASN A 35 4.88 26.60 -8.19
C ASN A 35 3.55 27.10 -8.74
N LEU A 36 3.25 28.39 -8.55
CA LEU A 36 2.03 29.04 -9.05
C LEU A 36 1.96 28.99 -10.58
N LYS A 37 3.06 29.31 -11.28
CA LYS A 37 3.16 29.12 -12.75
C LYS A 37 2.87 27.67 -13.16
N GLY A 38 3.42 26.70 -12.43
CA GLY A 38 3.17 25.28 -12.66
C GLY A 38 1.70 24.86 -12.43
N ILE A 39 1.02 25.45 -11.44
CA ILE A 39 -0.40 25.22 -11.17
C ILE A 39 -1.26 25.82 -12.30
N LEU A 40 -1.01 27.07 -12.65
CA LEU A 40 -1.73 27.80 -13.69
C LEU A 40 -1.56 27.15 -15.07
N GLY A 41 -0.35 26.72 -15.41
CA GLY A 41 -0.09 25.98 -16.65
C GLY A 41 -0.86 24.66 -16.76
N LYS A 42 -1.26 24.07 -15.63
CA LYS A 42 -2.08 22.84 -15.57
C LYS A 42 -3.58 23.12 -15.54
N TYR A 43 -4.03 24.35 -15.32
CA TYR A 43 -5.45 24.70 -15.13
C TYR A 43 -6.33 24.21 -16.29
N LYS A 44 -6.01 24.60 -17.54
CA LYS A 44 -6.80 24.22 -18.73
C LYS A 44 -6.95 22.70 -18.84
N LYS A 45 -5.86 21.96 -18.58
CA LYS A 45 -5.88 20.49 -18.57
C LYS A 45 -6.80 19.93 -17.49
N ARG A 46 -6.82 20.51 -16.28
CA ARG A 46 -7.73 20.09 -15.21
C ARG A 46 -9.18 20.36 -15.58
N MET A 47 -9.49 21.55 -16.08
CA MET A 47 -10.85 21.88 -16.48
C MET A 47 -11.39 20.89 -17.52
N VAL A 48 -10.64 20.62 -18.59
CA VAL A 48 -11.04 19.62 -19.61
C VAL A 48 -11.26 18.24 -19.00
N GLN A 49 -10.42 17.82 -18.05
CA GLN A 49 -10.55 16.52 -17.38
C GLN A 49 -11.77 16.41 -16.48
N LEU A 50 -12.23 17.53 -15.91
CA LEU A 50 -13.32 17.58 -14.96
C LEU A 50 -14.67 17.85 -15.63
N THR A 51 -14.70 18.68 -16.68
CA THR A 51 -15.94 19.08 -17.36
C THR A 51 -16.21 18.32 -18.64
N GLY A 52 -15.24 17.55 -19.15
CA GLY A 52 -15.34 16.83 -20.42
C GLY A 52 -16.12 15.51 -20.36
N VAL A 53 -16.50 15.05 -19.18
CA VAL A 53 -17.24 13.80 -18.95
C VAL A 53 -18.23 13.96 -17.79
N PRO A 54 -19.29 13.13 -17.71
CA PRO A 54 -20.18 13.09 -16.55
C PRO A 54 -19.41 12.82 -15.25
N SER A 55 -19.83 13.39 -14.12
CA SER A 55 -19.09 13.34 -12.85
C SER A 55 -18.74 11.92 -12.41
N LYS A 56 -19.65 10.95 -12.61
CA LYS A 56 -19.45 9.52 -12.30
C LYS A 56 -18.30 8.86 -13.09
N GLN A 57 -17.95 9.43 -14.25
CA GLN A 57 -16.91 8.92 -15.14
C GLN A 57 -15.59 9.67 -14.96
N VAL A 58 -15.55 10.75 -14.17
CA VAL A 58 -14.31 11.45 -13.87
C VAL A 58 -13.39 10.50 -13.09
N PRO A 59 -12.20 10.15 -13.62
CA PRO A 59 -11.33 9.23 -12.90
C PRO A 59 -10.84 9.88 -11.61
N LYS A 60 -10.89 9.13 -10.50
CA LYS A 60 -10.49 9.61 -9.15
C LYS A 60 -9.11 10.28 -9.14
N GLU A 61 -8.16 9.74 -9.89
CA GLU A 61 -6.82 10.30 -10.04
C GLU A 61 -6.82 11.74 -10.61
N LYS A 62 -7.73 12.06 -11.54
CA LYS A 62 -7.83 13.40 -12.15
C LYS A 62 -8.44 14.39 -11.19
N LEU A 63 -9.50 13.99 -10.48
CA LEU A 63 -10.12 14.79 -9.43
C LEU A 63 -9.11 15.10 -8.31
N HIS A 64 -8.41 14.08 -7.81
CA HIS A 64 -7.36 14.26 -6.81
C HIS A 64 -6.27 15.25 -7.28
N LYS A 65 -5.77 15.10 -8.51
CA LYS A 65 -4.79 16.06 -9.07
C LYS A 65 -5.33 17.49 -9.20
N ALA A 66 -6.64 17.67 -9.39
CA ALA A 66 -7.25 18.99 -9.40
C ALA A 66 -7.35 19.58 -7.97
N LYS A 67 -7.75 18.77 -6.98
CA LYS A 67 -7.72 19.15 -5.55
C LYS A 67 -6.33 19.61 -5.14
N GLN A 68 -5.30 18.83 -5.47
CA GLN A 68 -3.90 19.15 -5.19
C GLN A 68 -3.48 20.50 -5.79
N ASN A 69 -3.88 20.77 -7.03
CA ASN A 69 -3.60 22.07 -7.66
C ASN A 69 -4.25 23.23 -6.88
N TYR A 70 -5.52 23.08 -6.45
CA TYR A 70 -6.20 24.12 -5.68
C TYR A 70 -5.64 24.29 -4.27
N ILE A 71 -5.36 23.19 -3.56
CA ILE A 71 -4.77 23.21 -2.21
C ILE A 71 -3.41 23.92 -2.23
N ASN A 72 -2.54 23.58 -3.19
CA ASN A 72 -1.24 24.24 -3.31
C ASN A 72 -1.38 25.73 -3.62
N TYR A 73 -2.34 26.12 -4.47
CA TYR A 73 -2.66 27.53 -4.68
C TYR A 73 -3.12 28.22 -3.39
N TYR A 74 -4.02 27.60 -2.62
CA TYR A 74 -4.51 28.16 -1.36
C TYR A 74 -3.36 28.38 -0.36
N ILE A 75 -2.44 27.41 -0.27
CA ILE A 75 -1.27 27.55 0.60
C ILE A 75 -0.40 28.75 0.16
N ILE A 76 -0.15 28.88 -1.15
CA ILE A 76 0.60 30.01 -1.70
C ILE A 76 -0.12 31.34 -1.43
N SER A 77 -1.43 31.40 -1.66
CA SER A 77 -2.21 32.64 -1.48
C SER A 77 -2.32 33.11 -0.03
N LYS A 78 -2.19 32.19 0.93
CA LYS A 78 -2.08 32.53 2.36
C LYS A 78 -0.66 32.93 2.77
N ARG A 79 0.36 32.40 2.11
CA ARG A 79 1.76 32.69 2.42
C ARG A 79 2.23 34.01 1.83
N ASN A 80 1.99 34.20 0.53
CA ASN A 80 2.46 35.31 -0.29
C ASN A 80 1.26 35.90 -1.06
N PRO A 81 0.33 36.62 -0.39
CA PRO A 81 -0.87 37.15 -1.04
C PRO A 81 -0.58 38.18 -2.14
N GLU A 82 0.54 38.89 -2.07
CA GLU A 82 0.95 39.94 -3.01
C GLU A 82 1.25 39.44 -4.42
N ILE A 83 1.58 38.14 -4.59
CA ILE A 83 1.79 37.54 -5.91
C ILE A 83 0.50 36.99 -6.54
N ILE A 84 -0.65 37.12 -5.86
CA ILE A 84 -1.95 36.63 -6.32
C ILE A 84 -2.77 37.79 -6.90
N SER A 85 -2.86 37.85 -8.22
CA SER A 85 -3.77 38.78 -8.90
C SER A 85 -5.23 38.33 -8.78
N GLU A 86 -6.16 39.26 -8.96
CA GLU A 86 -7.60 38.95 -8.98
C GLU A 86 -7.96 37.96 -10.11
N SER A 87 -7.27 38.03 -11.25
CA SER A 87 -7.44 37.08 -12.35
C SER A 87 -7.03 35.65 -11.97
N ILE A 88 -5.95 35.49 -11.22
CA ILE A 88 -5.51 34.17 -10.71
C ILE A 88 -6.54 33.65 -9.71
N LYS A 89 -7.02 34.50 -8.82
CA LYS A 89 -8.05 34.15 -7.84
C LYS A 89 -9.32 33.66 -8.53
N LEU A 90 -9.82 34.37 -9.54
CA LEU A 90 -10.99 33.98 -10.31
C LEU A 90 -10.82 32.61 -11.00
N ILE A 91 -9.64 32.37 -11.60
CA ILE A 91 -9.31 31.08 -12.24
C ILE A 91 -9.38 29.94 -11.22
N MET A 92 -8.79 30.14 -10.05
CA MET A 92 -8.70 29.10 -9.03
C MET A 92 -10.04 28.88 -8.30
N GLU A 93 -10.83 29.93 -8.09
CA GLU A 93 -12.21 29.81 -7.59
C GLU A 93 -13.09 29.02 -8.57
N ASN A 94 -12.92 29.22 -9.89
CA ASN A 94 -13.60 28.40 -10.89
C ASN A 94 -13.17 26.92 -10.82
N LEU A 95 -11.89 26.65 -10.55
CA LEU A 95 -11.41 25.29 -10.33
C LEU A 95 -12.05 24.67 -9.09
N LEU A 96 -12.07 25.37 -7.95
CA LEU A 96 -12.71 24.89 -6.73
C LEU A 96 -14.20 24.61 -6.96
N ARG A 97 -14.92 25.56 -7.55
CA ARG A 97 -16.33 25.39 -7.88
C ARG A 97 -16.58 24.13 -8.70
N THR A 98 -15.74 23.87 -9.70
CA THR A 98 -15.86 22.68 -10.55
C THR A 98 -15.59 21.40 -9.77
N ILE A 99 -14.59 21.39 -8.87
CA ILE A 99 -14.31 20.28 -7.97
C ILE A 99 -15.53 20.02 -7.06
N CYS A 100 -16.09 21.06 -6.45
CA CYS A 100 -17.24 20.94 -5.56
C CYS A 100 -18.47 20.41 -6.29
N LEU A 101 -18.74 20.83 -7.52
CA LEU A 101 -19.87 20.33 -8.31
C LEU A 101 -19.76 18.82 -8.60
N ILE A 102 -18.54 18.32 -8.85
CA ILE A 102 -18.33 16.89 -9.06
C ILE A 102 -18.54 16.11 -7.77
N GLU A 103 -17.98 16.59 -6.66
CA GLU A 103 -18.15 15.99 -5.34
C GLU A 103 -19.62 15.98 -4.89
N GLU A 104 -20.33 17.07 -5.16
CA GLU A 104 -21.77 17.22 -4.92
C GLU A 104 -22.57 16.20 -5.72
N ASP A 105 -22.35 16.08 -7.03
CA ASP A 105 -23.05 15.11 -7.86
C ASP A 105 -22.78 13.67 -7.38
N LEU A 106 -21.52 13.33 -7.06
CA LEU A 106 -21.18 12.02 -6.50
C LEU A 106 -21.90 11.76 -5.17
N LEU A 107 -21.95 12.76 -4.29
CA LEU A 107 -22.62 12.69 -3.01
C LEU A 107 -24.15 12.53 -3.17
N GLU A 108 -24.78 13.35 -4.00
CA GLU A 108 -26.21 13.26 -4.26
C GLU A 108 -26.60 11.90 -4.83
N ASN A 109 -25.83 11.39 -5.78
CA ASN A 109 -26.07 10.08 -6.36
C ASN A 109 -25.97 8.98 -5.30
N TYR A 110 -25.02 9.10 -4.37
CA TYR A 110 -24.89 8.18 -3.26
C TYR A 110 -26.09 8.24 -2.30
N ILE A 111 -26.52 9.44 -1.92
CA ILE A 111 -27.71 9.66 -1.06
C ILE A 111 -28.96 9.08 -1.74
N LYS A 112 -29.19 9.42 -3.02
CA LYS A 112 -30.33 8.91 -3.81
C LYS A 112 -30.34 7.39 -3.90
N SER A 113 -29.16 6.77 -3.94
CA SER A 113 -29.01 5.31 -4.03
C SER A 113 -29.06 4.60 -2.67
N ASN A 114 -29.07 5.33 -1.54
CA ASN A 114 -29.05 4.78 -0.18
C ASN A 114 -30.04 5.55 0.69
N THR A 115 -31.31 5.18 0.59
CA THR A 115 -32.43 5.85 1.28
C THR A 115 -32.39 5.75 2.81
N SER A 116 -31.53 4.90 3.36
CA SER A 116 -31.38 4.70 4.80
C SER A 116 -30.36 5.63 5.46
N ILE A 117 -29.63 6.45 4.69
CA ILE A 117 -28.61 7.35 5.25
C ILE A 117 -29.30 8.61 5.76
N GLU A 118 -29.19 8.86 7.05
CA GLU A 118 -29.66 10.10 7.64
C GLU A 118 -28.67 11.23 7.34
N ARG A 119 -29.21 12.43 7.14
CA ARG A 119 -28.39 13.60 6.80
C ARG A 119 -27.41 13.97 7.91
N THR A 120 -27.82 13.81 9.16
CA THR A 120 -26.98 13.99 10.35
C THR A 120 -25.69 13.18 10.26
N GLU A 121 -25.76 11.95 9.75
CA GLU A 121 -24.58 11.09 9.61
C GLU A 121 -23.60 11.59 8.55
N ILE A 122 -24.10 12.27 7.51
CA ILE A 122 -23.27 12.88 6.47
C ILE A 122 -22.49 14.07 7.06
N TYR A 123 -23.17 14.90 7.84
CA TYR A 123 -22.51 15.99 8.57
C TYR A 123 -21.48 15.44 9.54
N ASP A 124 -21.86 14.50 10.41
CA ASP A 124 -20.94 13.88 11.37
C ASP A 124 -19.69 13.30 10.68
N ALA A 125 -19.85 12.66 9.52
CA ALA A 125 -18.74 12.14 8.75
C ALA A 125 -17.79 13.24 8.26
N LEU A 126 -18.31 14.34 7.72
CA LEU A 126 -17.49 15.38 7.09
C LEU A 126 -17.02 16.47 8.06
N GLU A 127 -17.64 16.61 9.23
CA GLU A 127 -17.28 17.60 10.25
C GLU A 127 -16.19 17.13 11.22
N LYS A 128 -15.89 15.83 11.28
CA LYS A 128 -14.80 15.33 12.13
C LYS A 128 -13.43 15.79 11.62
N ALA A 129 -12.65 16.41 12.51
CA ALA A 129 -11.34 16.97 12.16
C ALA A 129 -10.35 15.94 11.57
N GLU A 130 -10.43 14.68 12.00
CA GLU A 130 -9.63 13.58 11.46
C GLU A 130 -9.92 13.29 9.97
N ASN A 131 -11.10 13.65 9.48
CA ASN A 131 -11.51 13.46 8.10
C ASN A 131 -11.07 14.60 7.17
N TYR A 132 -10.67 15.76 7.71
CA TYR A 132 -10.23 16.89 6.90
C TYR A 132 -9.01 16.53 6.03
N GLY A 133 -8.05 15.78 6.58
CA GLY A 133 -6.92 15.27 5.80
C GLY A 133 -7.35 14.30 4.69
N ARG A 134 -8.43 13.54 4.91
CA ARG A 134 -8.94 12.57 3.93
C ARG A 134 -9.59 13.24 2.71
N ILE A 135 -10.19 14.43 2.88
CA ILE A 135 -10.84 15.20 1.78
C ILE A 135 -9.85 15.53 0.65
N GLU A 136 -8.56 15.67 0.97
CA GLU A 136 -7.51 15.93 -0.02
C GLU A 136 -7.30 14.75 -0.99
N PHE A 137 -7.50 13.52 -0.52
CA PHE A 137 -7.16 12.30 -1.24
C PHE A 137 -8.39 11.48 -1.66
N MET A 138 -9.53 11.69 -1.00
CA MET A 138 -10.77 10.95 -1.19
C MET A 138 -11.91 11.86 -1.59
N THR A 139 -12.96 11.28 -2.18
CA THR A 139 -14.24 11.97 -2.39
C THR A 139 -15.03 12.04 -1.09
N CYS A 140 -15.90 13.04 -0.94
CA CYS A 140 -16.77 13.17 0.23
C CYS A 140 -17.64 11.93 0.39
N GLU A 141 -18.19 11.42 -0.72
CA GLU A 141 -18.88 10.13 -0.78
C GLU A 141 -18.05 8.98 -0.15
N ALA A 142 -16.78 8.86 -0.51
CA ALA A 142 -15.93 7.78 -0.01
C ALA A 142 -15.65 7.91 1.49
N ILE A 143 -15.53 9.15 2.00
CA ILE A 143 -15.37 9.43 3.42
C ILE A 143 -16.63 9.05 4.20
N ILE A 144 -17.82 9.39 3.68
CA ILE A 144 -19.09 9.03 4.31
C ILE A 144 -19.30 7.52 4.30
N ARG A 145 -19.04 6.84 3.16
CA ARG A 145 -19.09 5.37 3.09
C ARG A 145 -18.17 4.72 4.11
N TYR A 146 -16.98 5.27 4.32
CA TYR A 146 -16.05 4.79 5.34
C TYR A 146 -16.64 5.01 6.73
N TYR A 147 -17.08 6.23 7.04
CA TYR A 147 -17.69 6.57 8.33
C TYR A 147 -18.84 5.63 8.68
N LEU A 148 -19.79 5.45 7.77
CA LEU A 148 -20.98 4.61 8.00
C LEU A 148 -20.63 3.12 8.16
N ARG A 149 -19.66 2.60 7.40
CA ARG A 149 -19.23 1.19 7.54
C ARG A 149 -18.53 0.91 8.86
N ASN A 150 -17.94 1.93 9.46
CA ASN A 150 -17.13 1.82 10.67
C ASN A 150 -17.86 2.30 11.91
N ARG A 151 -19.03 2.93 11.76
CA ARG A 151 -19.86 3.42 12.86
C ARG A 151 -20.30 2.31 13.81
N ASP A 152 -20.65 1.14 13.26
CA ASP A 152 -21.15 -0.02 14.04
C ASP A 152 -20.10 -1.14 14.22
N ASN A 153 -18.93 -1.01 13.58
CA ASN A 153 -17.85 -1.99 13.65
C ASN A 153 -16.78 -1.55 14.66
N GLU A 154 -16.94 -1.92 15.93
CA GLU A 154 -15.88 -1.84 16.95
C GLU A 154 -14.63 -2.70 16.63
N SER A 155 -14.59 -3.42 15.50
CA SER A 155 -13.51 -4.36 15.14
C SER A 155 -12.58 -3.93 14.00
N LEU A 156 -12.78 -2.76 13.40
CA LEU A 156 -11.78 -2.20 12.47
C LEU A 156 -10.83 -1.32 13.28
N ILE A 157 -9.60 -1.82 13.48
CA ILE A 157 -8.41 -1.10 14.00
C ILE A 157 -8.77 0.32 14.38
N GLY A 158 -9.24 0.52 15.62
CA GLY A 158 -9.95 1.75 16.00
C GLY A 158 -9.19 3.00 15.58
N ASP A 159 -9.87 4.12 15.32
CA ASP A 159 -9.28 5.34 14.74
C ASP A 159 -8.07 5.93 15.54
N THR A 160 -7.80 5.46 16.77
CA THR A 160 -6.61 5.79 17.58
C THR A 160 -5.57 4.68 17.69
N THR A 161 -5.82 3.52 17.08
CA THR A 161 -5.04 2.30 17.25
C THR A 161 -3.79 2.36 16.40
N ILE A 162 -2.65 2.50 17.07
CA ILE A 162 -1.34 2.36 16.42
C ILE A 162 -1.23 0.94 15.86
N LEU A 163 -0.84 0.80 14.59
CA LEU A 163 -0.47 -0.49 14.02
C LEU A 163 1.02 -0.73 14.14
N SER A 164 1.39 -1.91 14.61
CA SER A 164 2.76 -2.40 14.54
C SER A 164 2.91 -3.37 13.38
N VAL A 165 3.93 -3.15 12.57
CA VAL A 165 4.26 -3.97 11.40
C VAL A 165 5.64 -4.55 11.60
N PHE A 166 5.76 -5.87 11.65
CA PHE A 166 7.05 -6.57 11.64
C PHE A 166 7.37 -6.98 10.21
N ILE A 167 8.56 -6.65 9.72
CA ILE A 167 9.01 -6.99 8.36
C ILE A 167 10.38 -7.65 8.46
N ASP A 168 10.58 -8.74 7.72
CA ASP A 168 11.85 -9.45 7.62
C ASP A 168 12.05 -9.91 6.17
N GLU A 169 13.27 -9.74 5.67
CA GLU A 169 13.69 -10.10 4.33
C GLU A 169 14.49 -11.40 4.29
N THR A 170 14.43 -12.11 3.16
CA THR A 170 15.21 -13.32 2.94
C THR A 170 15.70 -13.40 1.49
N LEU A 171 16.96 -13.82 1.35
CA LEU A 171 17.58 -14.17 0.08
C LEU A 171 18.01 -15.64 0.14
N LYS A 172 17.52 -16.44 -0.80
CA LYS A 172 17.87 -17.86 -0.95
C LYS A 172 18.25 -18.16 -2.39
N VAL A 173 19.13 -19.14 -2.60
CA VAL A 173 19.39 -19.68 -3.93
C VAL A 173 18.21 -20.57 -4.32
N ASP A 174 17.73 -20.44 -5.56
CA ASP A 174 16.69 -21.32 -6.08
C ASP A 174 17.20 -22.77 -6.17
N GLU A 175 16.54 -23.67 -5.43
CA GLU A 175 16.88 -25.10 -5.40
C GLU A 175 16.36 -25.84 -6.65
N ILE A 176 15.54 -25.20 -7.49
CA ILE A 176 14.90 -25.78 -8.69
C ILE A 176 15.84 -25.75 -9.92
N GLY A 177 17.14 -25.48 -9.71
CA GLY A 177 18.16 -25.59 -10.75
C GLY A 177 18.38 -24.32 -11.58
N SER A 178 17.74 -23.20 -11.21
CA SER A 178 18.14 -21.90 -11.71
C SER A 178 19.19 -21.29 -10.78
N THR A 179 20.26 -20.70 -11.30
CA THR A 179 21.26 -19.95 -10.51
C THR A 179 20.69 -18.64 -9.93
N LYS A 180 19.37 -18.44 -9.96
CA LYS A 180 18.73 -17.19 -9.58
C LYS A 180 18.50 -17.18 -8.07
N ALA A 181 18.79 -16.03 -7.45
CA ALA A 181 18.42 -15.77 -6.08
C ALA A 181 16.91 -15.48 -5.99
N ILE A 182 16.21 -16.20 -5.12
CA ILE A 182 14.84 -15.91 -4.70
C ILE A 182 14.92 -14.87 -3.58
N CYS A 183 14.37 -13.69 -3.84
CA CYS A 183 14.30 -12.58 -2.90
C CYS A 183 12.86 -12.44 -2.41
N ASN A 184 12.63 -12.60 -1.12
CA ASN A 184 11.31 -12.51 -0.49
C ASN A 184 11.37 -11.57 0.71
N PHE A 185 10.20 -11.06 1.11
CA PHE A 185 10.01 -10.47 2.42
C PHE A 185 8.72 -11.01 3.04
N SER A 186 8.72 -11.09 4.36
CA SER A 186 7.57 -11.40 5.18
C SER A 186 7.07 -10.17 5.90
N TYR A 187 5.80 -10.17 6.27
CA TYR A 187 5.23 -9.12 7.10
C TYR A 187 4.17 -9.67 8.05
N ILE A 188 4.02 -9.01 9.21
CA ILE A 188 2.96 -9.23 10.17
C ILE A 188 2.42 -7.86 10.60
N ILE A 189 1.15 -7.59 10.31
CA ILE A 189 0.41 -6.39 10.72
C ILE A 189 -0.39 -6.74 11.97
N ALA A 190 -0.18 -6.01 13.06
CA ALA A 190 -0.88 -6.23 14.32
C ALA A 190 -1.32 -4.92 14.97
N GLU A 191 -2.43 -4.97 15.68
CA GLU A 191 -2.93 -3.86 16.49
C GLU A 191 -2.07 -3.61 17.74
N GLY A 192 -1.88 -2.33 18.06
CA GLY A 192 -1.17 -1.85 19.23
C GLY A 192 0.24 -1.34 18.93
N ASN A 193 0.80 -0.58 19.88
CA ASN A 193 2.17 -0.08 19.83
C ASN A 193 3.16 -1.12 20.40
N LEU A 194 3.38 -2.20 19.65
CA LEU A 194 4.28 -3.27 19.99
C LEU A 194 5.73 -2.85 19.79
N LYS A 195 6.65 -3.44 20.55
CA LYS A 195 8.10 -3.25 20.43
C LYS A 195 8.82 -4.54 20.04
N LYS A 196 8.21 -5.70 20.28
CA LYS A 196 8.82 -7.02 20.10
C LYS A 196 7.78 -8.02 19.61
N SER A 197 8.19 -8.96 18.77
CA SER A 197 7.35 -10.04 18.26
C SER A 197 6.75 -10.92 19.36
N ALA A 198 7.42 -11.05 20.51
CA ALA A 198 6.90 -11.76 21.69
C ALA A 198 5.60 -11.17 22.25
N GLN A 199 5.26 -9.92 21.91
CA GLN A 199 4.00 -9.28 22.33
C GLN A 199 2.84 -9.57 21.37
N LEU A 200 3.09 -10.25 20.25
CA LEU A 200 2.05 -10.61 19.28
C LEU A 200 1.09 -11.61 19.92
N LYS A 201 -0.19 -11.22 20.00
CA LYS A 201 -1.30 -12.11 20.32
C LYS A 201 -2.03 -12.43 19.03
N LYS A 202 -2.38 -13.70 18.79
CA LYS A 202 -3.10 -14.12 17.56
C LYS A 202 -4.36 -13.31 17.30
N THR A 203 -5.10 -12.97 18.37
CA THR A 203 -6.33 -12.16 18.31
C THR A 203 -6.12 -10.70 17.89
N LYS A 204 -4.86 -10.23 17.85
CA LYS A 204 -4.49 -8.86 17.47
C LYS A 204 -3.73 -8.80 16.14
N ILE A 205 -3.56 -9.93 15.46
CA ILE A 205 -2.97 -9.96 14.12
C ILE A 205 -4.07 -9.64 13.11
N VAL A 206 -3.83 -8.60 12.31
CA VAL A 206 -4.73 -8.15 11.23
C VAL A 206 -4.45 -8.98 9.98
N GLU A 207 -3.18 -9.11 9.60
CA GLU A 207 -2.74 -9.95 8.48
C GLU A 207 -1.26 -10.32 8.65
N CYS A 208 -0.88 -11.47 8.12
CA CYS A 208 0.52 -11.80 7.87
C CYS A 208 0.68 -12.49 6.52
N GLY A 209 1.85 -12.38 5.91
CA GLY A 209 2.14 -13.07 4.66
C GLY A 209 3.59 -12.97 4.22
N VAL A 210 3.88 -13.60 3.10
CA VAL A 210 5.17 -13.51 2.39
C VAL A 210 4.90 -13.04 0.97
N ALA A 211 5.75 -12.17 0.45
CA ALA A 211 5.70 -11.70 -0.92
C ALA A 211 7.08 -11.72 -1.55
N GLN A 212 7.11 -11.88 -2.88
CA GLN A 212 8.33 -11.82 -3.66
C GLN A 212 8.76 -10.38 -3.90
N SER A 213 10.05 -10.13 -3.74
CA SER A 213 10.69 -8.86 -4.05
C SER A 213 11.06 -8.80 -5.53
N SER A 214 10.88 -7.63 -6.13
CA SER A 214 11.41 -7.32 -7.46
C SER A 214 12.89 -6.99 -7.43
N THR A 215 13.38 -6.47 -6.31
CA THR A 215 14.80 -6.21 -6.12
C THR A 215 15.57 -7.50 -5.92
N VAL A 216 16.71 -7.61 -6.60
CA VAL A 216 17.61 -8.76 -6.58
C VAL A 216 18.88 -8.41 -5.79
N ASN A 217 19.34 -9.33 -4.95
CA ASN A 217 20.66 -9.29 -4.29
C ASN A 217 20.94 -8.08 -3.38
N ASN A 218 19.92 -7.38 -2.87
CA ASN A 218 20.11 -6.29 -1.93
C ASN A 218 19.07 -6.34 -0.80
N MET A 219 19.46 -6.91 0.34
CA MET A 219 18.61 -7.11 1.53
C MET A 219 17.98 -5.81 2.03
N GLU A 220 18.74 -4.71 2.01
CA GLU A 220 18.24 -3.40 2.39
C GLU A 220 17.08 -2.96 1.48
N LEU A 221 17.23 -3.09 0.16
CA LEU A 221 16.20 -2.71 -0.79
C LEU A 221 14.98 -3.64 -0.73
N ILE A 222 15.19 -4.94 -0.49
CA ILE A 222 14.10 -5.90 -0.27
C ILE A 222 13.26 -5.47 0.95
N THR A 223 13.92 -5.05 2.04
CA THR A 223 13.24 -4.54 3.24
C THR A 223 12.40 -3.30 2.92
N LEU A 224 12.95 -2.36 2.15
CA LEU A 224 12.26 -1.13 1.75
C LEU A 224 11.06 -1.40 0.82
N GLU A 225 11.18 -2.39 -0.08
CA GLU A 225 10.04 -2.89 -0.85
C GLU A 225 8.95 -3.46 0.07
N GLY A 226 9.33 -4.21 1.09
CA GLY A 226 8.40 -4.71 2.11
C GLY A 226 7.65 -3.59 2.85
N ILE A 227 8.38 -2.52 3.24
CA ILE A 227 7.79 -1.32 3.85
C ILE A 227 6.76 -0.69 2.92
N ALA A 228 7.15 -0.43 1.66
CA ALA A 228 6.28 0.17 0.67
C ALA A 228 5.05 -0.70 0.40
N TYR A 229 5.23 -2.02 0.30
CA TYR A 229 4.15 -2.98 0.11
C TYR A 229 3.13 -2.92 1.24
N VAL A 230 3.57 -2.94 2.50
CA VAL A 230 2.66 -2.89 3.64
C VAL A 230 1.95 -1.54 3.72
N LEU A 231 2.64 -0.42 3.51
CA LEU A 231 2.00 0.90 3.50
C LEU A 231 0.93 1.00 2.39
N ASN A 232 1.22 0.51 1.18
CA ASN A 232 0.22 0.42 0.11
C ASN A 232 -0.97 -0.44 0.54
N LYS A 233 -0.71 -1.58 1.18
CA LYS A 233 -1.78 -2.45 1.66
C LYS A 233 -2.63 -1.79 2.73
N LEU A 234 -2.01 -1.15 3.71
CA LEU A 234 -2.71 -0.38 4.74
C LEU A 234 -3.58 0.71 4.12
N ALA A 235 -3.03 1.49 3.19
CA ALA A 235 -3.76 2.57 2.53
C ALA A 235 -4.90 2.06 1.62
N PHE A 236 -4.65 1.08 0.76
CA PHE A 236 -5.60 0.73 -0.32
C PHE A 236 -6.48 -0.48 0.00
N LYS A 237 -5.98 -1.46 0.76
CA LYS A 237 -6.76 -2.63 1.17
C LYS A 237 -7.51 -2.37 2.47
N TYR A 238 -6.82 -1.77 3.45
CA TYR A 238 -7.38 -1.54 4.79
C TYR A 238 -7.91 -0.12 5.01
N ASN A 239 -7.66 0.80 4.08
CA ASN A 239 -8.03 2.21 4.22
C ASN A 239 -7.58 2.82 5.57
N TYR A 240 -6.40 2.39 6.05
CA TYR A 240 -5.79 2.81 7.30
C TYR A 240 -4.74 3.89 7.04
N TYR A 241 -4.84 5.00 7.78
CA TYR A 241 -4.00 6.20 7.62
C TYR A 241 -3.51 6.78 8.95
N ASN A 242 -3.64 6.03 10.05
CA ASN A 242 -3.20 6.51 11.37
C ASN A 242 -1.72 6.16 11.60
N GLN A 243 -1.26 6.16 12.86
CA GLN A 243 0.14 5.92 13.16
C GLN A 243 0.54 4.46 12.86
N VAL A 244 1.58 4.28 12.05
CA VAL A 244 2.20 2.99 11.75
C VAL A 244 3.58 2.95 12.39
N LYS A 245 3.87 1.87 13.09
CA LYS A 245 5.18 1.56 13.62
C LYS A 245 5.73 0.33 12.94
N ILE A 246 6.74 0.51 12.12
CA ILE A 246 7.40 -0.56 11.38
C ILE A 246 8.65 -0.98 12.13
N ILE A 247 8.79 -2.29 12.32
CA ILE A 247 9.83 -2.95 13.09
C ILE A 247 10.58 -3.86 12.12
N ILE A 248 11.86 -3.59 11.95
CA ILE A 248 12.80 -4.34 11.10
C ILE A 248 14.03 -4.71 11.93
N ASP A 249 14.86 -5.63 11.45
CA ASP A 249 16.17 -5.96 12.06
C ASP A 249 17.36 -5.64 11.14
N ASN A 250 17.09 -5.00 10.00
CA ASN A 250 18.09 -4.51 9.06
C ASN A 250 18.44 -3.03 9.32
N ASP A 251 19.56 -2.78 10.02
CA ASP A 251 20.05 -1.43 10.31
C ASP A 251 20.40 -0.61 9.07
N GLN A 252 20.85 -1.27 7.98
CA GLN A 252 21.17 -0.58 6.73
C GLN A 252 19.89 -0.04 6.09
N ALA A 253 18.84 -0.86 6.03
CA ALA A 253 17.51 -0.43 5.59
C ALA A 253 16.97 0.76 6.40
N LEU A 254 17.14 0.77 7.72
CA LEU A 254 16.74 1.93 8.53
C LEU A 254 17.52 3.20 8.14
N LYS A 255 18.84 3.09 7.97
CA LYS A 255 19.69 4.24 7.59
C LYS A 255 19.26 4.79 6.23
N LYS A 256 18.98 3.94 5.26
CA LYS A 256 18.52 4.37 3.94
C LYS A 256 17.11 4.90 3.95
N TRP A 257 16.18 4.24 4.65
CA TRP A 257 14.82 4.75 4.86
C TRP A 257 14.84 6.19 5.35
N ASN A 258 15.67 6.51 6.35
CA ASN A 258 15.75 7.87 6.88
C ASN A 258 16.25 8.91 5.86
N LYS A 259 17.04 8.49 4.86
CA LYS A 259 17.48 9.36 3.75
C LYS A 259 16.39 9.54 2.70
N ILE A 260 15.63 8.48 2.39
CA ILE A 260 14.72 8.46 1.23
C ILE A 260 13.23 8.58 1.59
N LYS A 261 12.84 8.53 2.86
CA LYS A 261 11.41 8.50 3.26
C LYS A 261 10.60 9.68 2.74
N GLY A 262 11.22 10.85 2.53
CA GLY A 262 10.55 12.02 1.93
C GLY A 262 10.22 11.86 0.44
N GLU A 263 10.80 10.86 -0.23
CA GLU A 263 10.47 10.52 -1.62
C GLU A 263 9.19 9.66 -1.69
N TYR A 264 8.82 8.98 -0.61
CA TYR A 264 7.62 8.15 -0.51
C TYR A 264 6.42 9.00 -0.11
N LYS A 265 5.79 9.66 -1.09
CA LYS A 265 4.58 10.49 -0.87
C LYS A 265 3.46 9.80 -0.10
N LEU A 266 3.39 8.47 -0.18
CA LEU A 266 2.41 7.68 0.55
C LEU A 266 2.61 7.77 2.08
N VAL A 267 3.84 7.99 2.56
CA VAL A 267 4.15 8.18 3.99
C VAL A 267 3.42 9.40 4.56
N ASP A 268 3.32 10.48 3.78
CA ASP A 268 2.65 11.71 4.19
C ASP A 268 1.13 11.54 4.33
N SER A 269 0.57 10.46 3.76
CA SER A 269 -0.84 10.12 3.93
C SER A 269 -1.16 9.51 5.29
N PHE A 270 -0.14 9.07 6.04
CA PHE A 270 -0.32 8.53 7.39
C PHE A 270 -0.08 9.60 8.44
N GLY A 271 -0.83 9.56 9.55
CA GLY A 271 -0.63 10.47 10.68
C GLY A 271 0.82 10.43 11.20
N LYS A 272 1.45 9.25 11.19
CA LYS A 272 2.88 9.08 11.46
C LYS A 272 3.37 7.71 10.99
N VAL A 273 4.55 7.64 10.35
CA VAL A 273 5.23 6.36 10.07
C VAL A 273 6.58 6.33 10.78
N ASP A 274 6.66 5.53 11.83
CA ASP A 274 7.89 5.30 12.59
C ASP A 274 8.54 3.99 12.15
N VAL A 275 9.71 4.04 11.53
CA VAL A 275 10.50 2.83 11.24
C VAL A 275 11.60 2.72 12.29
N ILE A 276 11.67 1.58 12.97
CA ILE A 276 12.69 1.27 13.97
C ILE A 276 13.40 -0.03 13.63
N SER A 277 14.71 -0.06 13.89
CA SER A 277 15.48 -1.29 13.86
C SER A 277 15.55 -1.90 15.26
N VAL A 278 15.41 -3.21 15.34
CA VAL A 278 15.48 -3.98 16.57
C VAL A 278 16.41 -5.17 16.38
N ASN A 279 16.93 -5.72 17.48
CA ASN A 279 17.67 -6.98 17.40
C ASN A 279 16.79 -8.09 16.80
N ARG A 280 17.37 -8.97 15.95
CA ARG A 280 16.68 -10.09 15.30
C ARG A 280 15.78 -10.93 16.22
N LYS A 281 16.17 -11.13 17.49
CA LYS A 281 15.33 -11.86 18.47
C LYS A 281 13.97 -11.21 18.74
N TYR A 282 13.85 -9.90 18.51
CA TYR A 282 12.61 -9.13 18.65
C TYR A 282 11.79 -9.06 17.34
N ASN A 283 12.35 -9.52 16.22
CA ASN A 283 11.67 -9.67 14.93
C ASN A 283 11.45 -11.14 14.53
N ALA A 284 11.74 -12.08 15.45
CA ALA A 284 11.81 -13.52 15.16
C ALA A 284 10.55 -14.15 14.53
N ALA A 285 9.36 -13.54 14.72
CA ALA A 285 8.13 -14.04 14.14
C ALA A 285 8.05 -13.81 12.62
N ALA A 286 8.50 -12.65 12.14
CA ALA A 286 8.59 -12.36 10.72
C ALA A 286 9.70 -13.22 10.07
N ASP A 287 10.88 -13.30 10.69
CA ASP A 287 11.97 -14.20 10.26
C ASP A 287 11.51 -15.66 10.12
N LEU A 288 10.79 -16.19 11.12
CA LEU A 288 10.24 -17.53 11.04
C LEU A 288 9.22 -17.68 9.89
N LEU A 289 8.38 -16.67 9.66
CA LEU A 289 7.38 -16.68 8.60
C LEU A 289 8.04 -16.71 7.21
N CYS A 290 9.09 -15.91 7.02
CA CYS A 290 9.86 -15.86 5.77
C CYS A 290 10.64 -17.16 5.52
N ARG A 291 11.18 -17.80 6.57
CA ARG A 291 11.87 -19.08 6.42
C ARG A 291 10.95 -20.23 6.05
N LYS A 292 9.73 -20.26 6.62
CA LYS A 292 8.75 -21.33 6.41
C LYS A 292 8.03 -21.24 5.07
N ASN A 293 7.85 -20.03 4.54
CA ASN A 293 7.10 -19.81 3.31
C ASN A 293 7.99 -19.07 2.32
N ILE A 294 8.20 -19.67 1.16
CA ILE A 294 8.92 -19.07 0.04
C ILE A 294 7.91 -18.87 -1.08
N VAL A 295 7.84 -17.66 -1.62
CA VAL A 295 7.08 -17.40 -2.85
C VAL A 295 8.05 -17.51 -4.02
N ILE A 296 7.66 -18.30 -5.03
CA ILE A 296 8.41 -18.47 -6.27
C ILE A 296 7.45 -18.15 -7.42
N SER A 297 7.77 -17.10 -8.19
CA SER A 297 7.08 -16.85 -9.46
C SER A 297 7.75 -17.63 -10.57
N LEU A 298 7.00 -18.54 -11.18
CA LEU A 298 7.45 -19.35 -12.31
C LEU A 298 6.96 -18.73 -13.61
N ASN A 299 7.84 -18.66 -14.61
CA ASN A 299 7.38 -18.39 -15.97
C ASN A 299 6.70 -19.64 -16.55
N ARG A 300 5.97 -19.48 -17.65
CA ARG A 300 5.20 -20.58 -18.26
C ARG A 300 6.09 -21.78 -18.61
N LYS A 301 7.33 -21.58 -19.08
CA LYS A 301 8.24 -22.67 -19.43
C LYS A 301 8.70 -23.45 -18.20
N GLU A 302 9.04 -22.74 -17.13
CA GLU A 302 9.42 -23.34 -15.83
C GLU A 302 8.25 -24.11 -15.23
N TYR A 303 7.03 -23.57 -15.31
CA TYR A 303 5.82 -24.25 -14.87
C TYR A 303 5.56 -25.55 -15.66
N GLU A 304 5.61 -25.50 -16.99
CA GLU A 304 5.41 -26.70 -17.84
C GLU A 304 6.51 -27.74 -17.61
N HIS A 305 7.76 -27.31 -17.37
CA HIS A 305 8.86 -28.21 -17.01
C HIS A 305 8.62 -28.92 -15.67
N LEU A 306 8.18 -28.18 -14.64
CA LEU A 306 7.83 -28.77 -13.34
C LEU A 306 6.62 -29.69 -13.45
N LYS A 307 5.65 -29.34 -14.30
CA LYS A 307 4.49 -30.18 -14.57
C LYS A 307 4.90 -31.50 -15.21
N SER A 308 5.77 -31.49 -16.22
CA SER A 308 6.25 -32.73 -16.87
C SER A 308 7.13 -33.59 -15.95
N LEU A 309 7.93 -32.96 -15.09
CA LEU A 309 8.69 -33.65 -14.02
C LEU A 309 7.76 -34.35 -13.04
N ARG A 310 6.68 -33.67 -12.60
CA ARG A 310 5.68 -34.25 -11.69
C ARG A 310 4.94 -35.41 -12.34
N GLU A 311 4.55 -35.28 -13.60
CA GLU A 311 3.92 -36.37 -14.38
C GLU A 311 4.87 -37.57 -14.49
N SER A 312 6.15 -37.33 -14.78
CA SER A 312 7.18 -38.38 -14.84
C SER A 312 7.40 -39.10 -13.49
N ILE A 313 7.38 -38.36 -12.38
CA ILE A 313 7.50 -38.94 -11.02
C ILE A 313 6.26 -39.76 -10.66
N ASN A 314 5.06 -39.27 -10.97
CA ASN A 314 3.83 -40.00 -10.75
C ASN A 314 3.77 -41.28 -11.60
N ASP A 315 4.23 -41.23 -12.85
CA ASP A 315 4.34 -42.41 -13.71
C ASP A 315 5.38 -43.41 -13.16
N MET A 316 6.48 -42.94 -12.59
CA MET A 316 7.46 -43.81 -11.92
C MET A 316 6.90 -44.47 -10.65
N ASN A 317 6.11 -43.74 -9.86
CA ASN A 317 5.49 -44.26 -8.63
C ASN A 317 4.28 -45.18 -8.90
N ASN A 318 3.62 -45.02 -10.04
CA ASN A 318 2.49 -45.86 -10.47
C ASN A 318 2.91 -47.06 -11.33
N ARG A 319 4.21 -47.20 -11.65
CA ARG A 319 4.70 -48.45 -12.25
C ARG A 319 4.62 -49.56 -11.20
N PRO A 320 3.88 -50.65 -11.45
CA PRO A 320 3.96 -51.81 -10.59
C PRO A 320 5.41 -52.26 -10.55
N ILE A 321 5.92 -52.54 -9.35
CA ILE A 321 7.24 -53.14 -9.17
C ILE A 321 7.17 -54.54 -9.79
N LEU A 322 7.37 -54.62 -11.10
CA LEU A 322 7.72 -55.84 -11.79
C LEU A 322 9.19 -56.11 -11.44
N MET A 323 9.40 -56.61 -10.21
CA MET A 323 10.57 -57.43 -9.92
C MET A 323 10.45 -58.68 -10.80
N SER A 324 10.91 -58.57 -12.04
CA SER A 324 11.42 -59.71 -12.78
C SER A 324 12.76 -60.11 -12.15
N LEU A 325 12.70 -60.69 -10.94
CA LEU A 325 13.72 -61.61 -10.49
C LEU A 325 13.62 -62.84 -11.41
N LYS A 326 14.22 -62.73 -12.60
CA LYS A 326 14.72 -63.89 -13.33
C LYS A 326 15.76 -64.52 -12.41
N ARG A 327 15.31 -65.46 -11.58
CA ARG A 327 16.16 -66.46 -10.93
C ARG A 327 16.95 -67.14 -12.05
N GLN A 328 18.20 -66.71 -12.29
CA GLN A 328 19.15 -67.56 -12.97
C GLN A 328 19.50 -68.69 -11.99
N PRO A 329 19.32 -69.97 -12.37
CA PRO A 329 19.76 -71.06 -11.54
C PRO A 329 21.29 -71.10 -11.56
N LEU A 330 21.90 -70.84 -10.41
CA LEU A 330 23.28 -71.20 -10.11
C LEU A 330 23.40 -72.72 -10.19
N ARG A 331 24.01 -73.24 -11.27
CA ARG A 331 24.64 -74.57 -11.27
C ARG A 331 25.91 -74.54 -12.12
N HIS A 332 27.01 -74.85 -11.41
CA HIS A 332 28.23 -75.57 -11.83
C HIS A 332 28.88 -75.14 -13.15
N SER A 333 30.17 -74.81 -13.24
CA SER A 333 31.40 -75.37 -12.66
C SER A 333 32.53 -74.72 -13.49
N LEU A 334 33.77 -74.49 -13.08
CA LEU A 334 34.77 -75.41 -12.54
C LEU A 334 36.09 -74.61 -12.44
N SER A 335 36.91 -74.98 -11.46
CA SER A 335 38.39 -74.99 -11.51
C SER A 335 39.15 -73.71 -11.86
N LYS A 336 39.80 -73.13 -10.85
CA LYS A 336 41.27 -73.00 -10.75
C LYS A 336 41.57 -71.93 -9.72
N LEU A 337 41.88 -72.35 -8.50
CA LEU A 337 42.74 -71.63 -7.55
C LEU A 337 43.11 -72.63 -6.45
N ASP A 338 43.81 -73.68 -6.89
CA ASP A 338 44.65 -74.54 -6.05
C ASP A 338 45.73 -75.11 -6.97
N SER A 339 46.69 -74.25 -7.34
CA SER A 339 48.04 -74.66 -7.71
C SER A 339 48.88 -73.41 -7.97
N LEU A 340 49.69 -73.06 -6.95
CA LEU A 340 51.08 -72.60 -7.03
C LEU A 340 51.31 -71.50 -5.98
N GLY A 341 51.76 -71.96 -4.80
CA GLY A 341 52.49 -71.11 -3.89
C GLY A 341 53.84 -70.75 -4.50
N ILE A 342 54.06 -69.43 -4.64
CA ILE A 342 55.29 -68.68 -4.38
C ILE A 342 54.83 -67.35 -3.79
#